data_AF-A0AAW8KMX8-F1
#
_entry.id   AF-A0AAW8KMX8-F1
#
_cell.length_a   1.000
_cell.length_b   1.000
_cell.length_c   1.000
_cell.angle_alpha   90.00
_cell.angle_beta   90.00
_cell.angle_gamma   90.00
#
_symmetry.space_group_name_H-M   'P 1'
#
loop_
_entity.id
_entity.type
_entity.pdbx_description
1 polymer ?
#
loop_
_entity_poly.entity_id
_entity_poly.type
_entity_poly.pdbx_seq_one_letter_code
_entity_poly.pdbx_strand_id
1 'polypeptide(L)'
;ADHVIDHSKDLNVQIETLGIEKPKYVFSTNHTETYIKQIVSLIAPQAKLGLIDDPQTFDIMPFKTKSISIHWELMFTRSMYETDDIEKQGNLLQQVAQLVDQQKIRS
;
A
#
# COMPACT_ATOMS: atom_id res chain seq x y z
N ALA A 1 4.98 4.57 14.18
CA ALA A 1 4.17 3.39 13.83
C ALA A 1 3.58 2.85 15.11
N ASP A 2 2.28 2.58 15.13
CA ASP A 2 1.62 2.01 16.32
C ASP A 2 2.04 0.55 16.54
N HIS A 3 2.26 -0.19 15.45
CA HIS A 3 2.80 -1.55 15.45
C HIS A 3 3.87 -1.73 14.37
N VAL A 4 4.93 -2.48 14.68
CA VAL A 4 5.99 -2.87 13.74
C VAL A 4 6.16 -4.38 13.84
N ILE A 5 6.16 -5.06 12.70
CA ILE A 5 6.26 -6.53 12.59
C ILE A 5 7.44 -6.91 11.68
N ASP A 6 7.92 -8.14 11.83
CA ASP A 6 9.05 -8.67 11.09
C ASP A 6 8.59 -9.40 9.83
N HIS A 7 8.82 -8.79 8.67
CA HIS A 7 8.39 -9.33 7.38
C HIS A 7 9.15 -10.61 6.95
N SER A 8 10.25 -10.97 7.63
CA SER A 8 10.93 -12.26 7.40
C SER A 8 10.18 -13.45 8.01
N LYS A 9 9.19 -13.17 8.86
CA LYS A 9 8.34 -14.17 9.53
C LYS A 9 6.93 -14.14 8.98
N ASP A 10 6.08 -15.05 9.45
CA ASP A 10 4.67 -15.10 9.07
C ASP A 10 3.93 -13.84 9.54
N LEU A 11 3.44 -13.05 8.60
CA LEU A 11 2.71 -11.82 8.86
C LEU A 11 1.35 -12.08 9.51
N ASN A 12 0.67 -13.18 9.16
CA ASN A 12 -0.66 -13.49 9.69
C ASN A 12 -0.59 -13.79 11.18
N VAL A 13 0.39 -14.62 11.59
CA VAL A 13 0.60 -14.95 13.01
C VAL A 13 0.88 -13.68 13.82
N GLN A 14 1.71 -12.78 13.29
CA GLN A 14 2.05 -11.53 13.96
C GLN A 14 0.83 -10.61 14.08
N ILE A 15 0.04 -10.44 13.01
CA ILE A 15 -1.19 -9.62 13.01
C ILE A 15 -2.24 -10.19 13.97
N GLU A 16 -2.43 -11.51 14.00
CA GLU A 16 -3.34 -12.18 14.93
C GLU A 16 -2.88 -12.00 16.39
N THR A 17 -1.57 -12.11 16.65
CA THR A 17 -1.00 -11.91 18.00
C THR A 17 -1.19 -10.48 18.50
N LEU A 18 -1.16 -9.49 17.60
CA LEU A 18 -1.45 -8.10 17.95
C LEU A 18 -2.93 -7.88 18.32
N GLY A 19 -3.84 -8.80 17.99
CA GLY A 19 -5.26 -8.70 18.31
C GLY A 19 -5.97 -7.56 17.58
N ILE A 20 -5.42 -7.10 16.45
CA ILE A 20 -5.99 -6.00 15.66
C ILE A 20 -6.96 -6.52 14.59
N GLU A 21 -7.88 -5.66 14.16
CA GLU A 21 -8.76 -5.98 13.03
C GLU A 21 -7.97 -6.19 11.74
N LYS A 22 -8.49 -7.05 10.86
CA LYS A 22 -7.91 -7.27 9.53
C LYS A 22 -7.81 -5.94 8.76
N PRO A 23 -6.66 -5.58 8.18
CA PRO A 23 -6.48 -4.30 7.49
C PRO A 23 -7.44 -4.13 6.31
N LYS A 24 -8.06 -2.95 6.21
CA LYS A 24 -8.86 -2.53 5.04
C LYS A 24 -8.01 -1.96 3.90
N TYR A 25 -6.75 -1.63 4.19
CA TYR A 25 -5.79 -1.10 3.26
C TYR A 25 -4.46 -1.80 3.50
N VAL A 26 -3.86 -2.31 2.43
CA VAL A 26 -2.49 -2.83 2.43
C VAL A 26 -1.73 -2.09 1.34
N PHE A 27 -0.54 -1.60 1.66
CA PHE A 27 0.35 -0.96 0.70
C PHE A 27 1.67 -1.73 0.66
N SER A 28 1.99 -2.34 -0.47
CA SER A 28 3.19 -3.12 -0.67
C SER A 28 4.22 -2.32 -1.45
N THR A 29 5.40 -2.13 -0.86
CA THR A 29 6.46 -1.32 -1.44
C THR A 29 7.61 -2.13 -2.03
N ASN A 30 7.65 -3.44 -1.76
CA ASN A 30 8.70 -4.34 -2.23
C ASN A 30 8.28 -5.80 -2.06
N HIS A 31 8.83 -6.69 -2.90
CA HIS A 31 8.63 -8.14 -2.86
C HIS A 31 7.15 -8.57 -2.87
N THR A 32 6.27 -7.82 -3.54
CA THR A 32 4.83 -8.12 -3.57
C THR A 32 4.56 -9.55 -4.01
N GLU A 33 5.24 -10.02 -5.06
CA GLU A 33 5.14 -11.40 -5.56
C GLU A 33 5.36 -12.46 -4.47
N THR A 34 6.32 -12.23 -3.58
CA THR A 34 6.62 -13.13 -2.45
C THR A 34 5.52 -13.11 -1.39
N TYR A 35 4.90 -11.95 -1.17
CA TYR A 35 3.94 -11.74 -0.08
C TYR A 35 2.47 -11.92 -0.47
N ILE A 36 2.11 -12.14 -1.75
CA ILE A 36 0.71 -12.26 -2.22
C ILE A 36 -0.13 -13.16 -1.30
N LYS A 37 0.33 -14.38 -1.01
CA LYS A 37 -0.43 -15.34 -0.20
C LYS A 37 -0.70 -14.83 1.21
N GLN A 38 0.30 -14.18 1.82
CA GLN A 38 0.17 -13.61 3.15
C GLN A 38 -0.77 -12.40 3.15
N ILE A 39 -0.62 -11.50 2.16
CA ILE A 39 -1.49 -10.33 1.95
C ILE A 39 -2.95 -10.77 1.79
N VAL A 40 -3.21 -11.74 0.91
CA VAL A 40 -4.57 -12.27 0.67
C VAL A 40 -5.18 -12.79 1.96
N SER A 41 -4.40 -13.44 2.82
CA SER A 41 -4.90 -14.00 4.09
C SER A 41 -5.22 -12.92 5.14
N LEU A 42 -4.31 -11.95 5.33
CA LEU A 42 -4.42 -10.92 6.37
C LEU A 42 -5.41 -9.82 6.00
N ILE A 43 -5.59 -9.51 4.71
CA ILE A 43 -6.43 -8.38 4.29
C ILE A 43 -7.93 -8.70 4.49
N ALA A 44 -8.71 -7.70 4.89
CA ALA A 44 -10.15 -7.85 5.07
C ALA A 44 -10.89 -8.06 3.73
N PRO A 45 -12.07 -8.70 3.70
CA PRO A 45 -12.94 -8.69 2.52
C PRO A 45 -13.29 -7.26 2.08
N GLN A 46 -13.44 -7.04 0.77
CA GLN A 46 -13.75 -5.75 0.12
C GLN A 46 -12.71 -4.63 0.38
N ALA A 47 -11.49 -5.02 0.76
CA ALA A 47 -10.40 -4.10 1.03
C ALA A 47 -9.65 -3.66 -0.25
N LYS A 48 -8.64 -2.80 -0.07
CA LYS A 48 -7.82 -2.25 -1.15
C LYS A 48 -6.34 -2.63 -0.96
N LEU A 49 -5.73 -3.16 -2.00
CA LEU A 49 -4.29 -3.36 -2.10
C LEU A 49 -3.69 -2.29 -3.02
N GLY A 50 -2.73 -1.52 -2.52
CA GLY A 50 -1.88 -0.65 -3.33
C GLY A 50 -0.48 -1.26 -3.47
N LEU A 51 0.16 -1.09 -4.63
CA LEU A 51 1.54 -1.52 -4.86
C LEU A 51 2.31 -0.56 -5.78
N ILE A 52 3.63 -0.48 -5.58
CA ILE A 52 4.56 0.36 -6.36
C ILE A 52 5.79 -0.39 -6.92
N ASP A 53 5.98 -1.67 -6.56
CA ASP A 53 7.09 -2.49 -7.06
C ASP A 53 6.71 -3.21 -8.36
N ASP A 54 7.70 -3.77 -9.06
CA ASP A 54 7.52 -4.44 -10.35
C ASP A 54 7.66 -5.98 -10.22
N PRO A 55 6.65 -6.71 -9.70
CA PRO A 55 6.66 -8.17 -9.65
C PRO A 55 6.78 -8.77 -11.06
N GLN A 56 7.59 -9.81 -11.22
CA GLN A 56 7.72 -10.48 -12.52
C GLN A 56 6.44 -11.21 -12.89
N THR A 57 5.79 -11.82 -11.88
CA THR A 57 4.46 -12.39 -12.03
C THR A 57 3.53 -11.85 -10.94
N PHE A 58 2.29 -11.53 -11.34
CA PHE A 58 1.28 -11.01 -10.43
C PHE A 58 -0.07 -11.68 -10.68
N ASP A 59 -0.32 -12.78 -9.97
CA ASP A 59 -1.60 -13.49 -10.04
C ASP A 59 -2.66 -12.76 -9.20
N ILE A 60 -3.67 -12.23 -9.88
CA ILE A 60 -4.79 -11.53 -9.27
C ILE A 60 -5.89 -12.47 -8.74
N MET A 61 -5.88 -13.74 -9.15
CA MET A 61 -6.96 -14.67 -8.82
C MET A 61 -7.15 -14.93 -7.31
N PRO A 62 -6.09 -15.01 -6.48
CA PRO A 62 -6.23 -15.17 -5.04
C PRO A 62 -7.05 -14.07 -4.36
N PHE A 63 -7.11 -12.88 -4.94
CA PHE A 63 -7.83 -11.72 -4.41
C PHE A 63 -9.34 -11.77 -4.66
N LYS A 64 -9.80 -12.60 -5.61
CA LYS A 64 -11.20 -12.65 -6.09
C LYS A 64 -12.20 -13.02 -5.00
N THR A 65 -11.89 -14.01 -4.16
CA THR A 65 -12.82 -14.52 -3.13
C THR A 65 -13.11 -13.50 -2.04
N LYS A 66 -12.24 -12.51 -1.89
CA LYS A 66 -12.41 -11.39 -0.97
C LYS A 66 -12.80 -10.09 -1.67
N SER A 67 -13.04 -10.10 -2.98
CA SER A 67 -13.40 -8.90 -3.76
C SER A 67 -12.45 -7.72 -3.53
N ILE A 68 -11.13 -7.99 -3.50
CA ILE A 68 -10.13 -6.96 -3.24
C ILE A 68 -9.90 -6.15 -4.52
N SER A 69 -9.91 -4.83 -4.40
CA SER A 69 -9.46 -3.94 -5.47
C SER A 69 -7.94 -3.78 -5.42
N ILE A 70 -7.28 -3.81 -6.57
CA ILE A 70 -5.84 -3.66 -6.71
C ILE A 70 -5.54 -2.32 -7.39
N HIS A 71 -4.67 -1.53 -6.79
CA HIS A 71 -4.34 -0.16 -7.19
C HIS A 71 -2.85 -0.05 -7.46
N TRP A 72 -2.48 0.17 -8.71
CA TRP A 72 -1.11 0.53 -9.05
C TRP A 72 -0.91 2.00 -8.74
N GLU A 73 0.14 2.32 -7.99
CA GLU A 73 0.59 3.69 -7.83
C GLU A 73 1.88 3.89 -8.62
N LEU A 74 1.87 4.89 -9.49
CA LEU A 74 3.06 5.33 -10.21
C LEU A 74 3.02 6.85 -10.28
N MET A 75 3.89 7.49 -9.50
CA MET A 75 3.92 8.95 -9.39
C MET A 75 4.22 9.66 -10.72
N PHE A 76 4.72 8.97 -11.75
CA PHE A 76 4.95 9.57 -13.06
C PHE A 76 3.68 9.64 -13.93
N THR A 77 2.62 8.90 -13.60
CA THR A 77 1.44 8.76 -14.47
C THR A 77 0.87 10.11 -14.90
N ARG A 78 0.67 11.03 -13.95
CA ARG A 78 0.12 12.36 -14.25
C ARG A 78 1.00 13.17 -15.20
N SER A 79 2.31 13.19 -14.96
CA SER A 79 3.26 13.95 -15.78
C SER A 79 3.53 13.31 -17.15
N MET A 80 3.51 11.97 -17.24
CA MET A 80 3.73 11.27 -18.51
C MET A 80 2.56 11.43 -19.48
N TYR A 81 1.34 11.54 -18.95
CA TYR A 81 0.12 11.61 -19.73
C TYR A 81 -0.56 12.98 -19.70
N GLU A 82 0.08 13.99 -19.08
CA GLU A 82 -0.46 15.35 -18.94
C GLU A 82 -1.93 15.34 -18.49
N THR A 83 -2.24 14.55 -17.46
CA THR A 83 -3.63 14.37 -17.01
C THR A 83 -4.24 15.68 -16.51
N ASP A 84 -5.56 15.81 -16.60
CA ASP A 84 -6.31 17.01 -16.15
C ASP A 84 -6.07 17.37 -14.68
N ASP A 85 -5.54 16.44 -13.89
CA ASP A 85 -5.23 16.58 -12.46
C ASP A 85 -3.71 16.65 -12.15
N ILE A 86 -2.88 17.00 -13.14
CA ILE A 86 -1.41 17.09 -12.98
C ILE A 86 -0.99 18.04 -11.84
N GLU A 87 -1.76 19.10 -11.59
CA GLU A 87 -1.50 20.08 -10.53
C GLU A 87 -1.61 19.49 -9.13
N LYS A 88 -2.28 18.33 -8.96
CA LYS A 88 -2.39 17.64 -7.67
C LYS A 88 -1.04 17.26 -7.08
N GLN A 89 -0.03 16.99 -7.90
CA GLN A 89 1.32 16.69 -7.39
C GLN A 89 1.93 17.90 -6.68
N GLY A 90 1.90 19.08 -7.31
CA GLY A 90 2.38 20.32 -6.70
C GLY A 90 1.60 20.67 -5.42
N ASN A 91 0.28 20.52 -5.46
CA ASN A 91 -0.58 20.74 -4.28
C ASN A 91 -0.22 19.80 -3.11
N LEU A 92 0.08 18.53 -3.38
CA LEU A 92 0.50 17.58 -2.37
C LEU A 92 1.88 17.93 -1.80
N LEU A 93 2.85 18.29 -2.66
CA LEU A 93 4.18 18.70 -2.23
C LEU A 93 4.13 19.96 -1.35
N GLN A 94 3.26 20.92 -1.67
CA GLN A 94 3.04 22.11 -0.84
C GLN A 94 2.47 21.75 0.54
N GLN A 95 1.57 20.77 0.61
CA GLN A 95 1.05 20.26 1.90
C GLN A 95 2.15 19.55 2.69
N VAL A 96 2.97 18.72 2.05
CA VAL A 96 4.11 18.06 2.69
C VAL A 96 5.09 19.09 3.24
N ALA A 97 5.41 20.14 2.49
CA ALA A 97 6.26 21.23 2.96
C ALA A 97 5.70 21.89 4.23
N GLN A 98 4.40 22.20 4.26
CA GLN A 98 3.74 22.73 5.46
C GLN A 98 3.82 21.76 6.65
N LEU A 99 3.71 20.45 6.42
CA LEU A 99 3.84 19.44 7.47
C LEU A 99 5.28 19.30 7.98
N VAL A 100 6.28 19.52 7.13
CA VAL A 100 7.69 19.59 7.51
C VAL A 100 7.95 20.84 8.36
N ASP A 101 7.45 22.01 7.95
CA ASP A 101 7.56 23.26 8.72
C ASP A 101 6.89 23.14 10.10
N GLN A 102 5.76 22.42 10.17
CA GLN A 102 5.06 22.10 11.43
C GLN A 102 5.73 20.98 12.24
N GLN A 103 6.85 20.43 11.79
CA GLN A 103 7.57 19.30 12.40
C GLN A 103 6.72 18.03 12.58
N LYS A 104 5.64 17.90 11.80
CA LYS A 104 4.79 16.69 11.77
C LYS A 104 5.39 15.61 10.89
N ILE A 105 6.13 16.01 9.86
CA ILE A 105 6.95 15.15 9.00
C ILE A 105 8.41 15.57 9.17
N ARG A 106 9.32 14.61 9.11
CA ARG A 106 10.77 14.86 9.13
C ARG A 106 11.33 14.63 7.73
N SER A 107 12.23 15.52 7.32
CA SER A 107 13.07 15.35 6.12
C SER A 107 14.26 14.43 6.40
#